data_AF-A0A0C3NHI5-F1
#
_entry.id   AF-A0A0C3NHI5-F1
#
_cell.length_a   1.000
_cell.length_b   1.000
_cell.length_c   1.000
_cell.angle_alpha   90.00
_cell.angle_beta   90.00
_cell.angle_gamma   90.00
#
_symmetry.space_group_name_H-M   'P 1'
#
loop_
_entity.id
_entity.type
_entity.pdbx_description
1 polymer ?
#
loop_
_entity_poly.entity_id
_entity_poly.type
_entity_poly.pdbx_seq_one_letter_code
_entity_poly.pdbx_strand_id
1 'polypeptide(L)'
;MSFLPSMNHLLAADLWSENLQPLIKACAHSHDLQQWECFPTSLTHMVKWASVTCHPTCSDRRRSHLMVYKTLPIPGPSGVLYPVSVHLYGFLERFSVGDFGNWDGDCTKAACAIQSLSISGVDNAGAWRNQLERLNLAATFASRILKIPLPAIQFRRHIHMQRKVFTKAHHTTAAHTNPPVNNSPQNTHLPKLPDYPWQWNGPLEILECNENGTISPIHEVLLSRGDFVEIDAEFDLVIVCTHAMRTHLCVFLTCKQILRLQMAQAVQHSGGRLPSPPTEVRHMRANASTQDHDVLPLSEPNLSSATPPLSSQLASTSTM
;
A
#
# COMPACT_ATOMS: atom_id res chain seq x y z
N MET A 1 -11.35 10.96 6.74
CA MET A 1 -11.25 10.20 5.48
C MET A 1 -12.30 10.74 4.52
N SER A 2 -12.25 10.48 3.22
CA SER A 2 -13.21 11.07 2.28
C SER A 2 -13.95 10.07 1.41
N PHE A 3 -15.24 10.32 1.18
CA PHE A 3 -16.15 9.49 0.41
C PHE A 3 -16.34 10.05 -1.00
N LEU A 4 -16.45 9.15 -1.97
CA LEU A 4 -16.59 9.50 -3.38
C LEU A 4 -18.08 9.75 -3.71
N PRO A 5 -18.49 10.98 -4.06
CA PRO A 5 -19.88 11.25 -4.38
C PRO A 5 -20.25 10.83 -5.81
N SER A 6 -21.55 10.60 -6.02
CA SER A 6 -22.19 10.54 -7.34
C SER A 6 -22.89 11.89 -7.62
N MET A 7 -23.55 12.02 -8.77
CA MET A 7 -24.33 13.23 -9.07
C MET A 7 -25.51 13.43 -8.10
N ASN A 8 -26.07 12.36 -7.56
CA ASN A 8 -27.31 12.39 -6.78
C ASN A 8 -27.12 11.98 -5.31
N HIS A 9 -25.92 11.52 -4.92
CA HIS A 9 -25.68 10.94 -3.60
C HIS A 9 -24.27 11.21 -3.09
N LEU A 10 -24.11 11.53 -1.80
CA LEU A 10 -22.83 11.89 -1.21
C LEU A 10 -21.80 10.75 -1.17
N LEU A 11 -22.26 9.50 -1.11
CA LEU A 11 -21.43 8.29 -1.05
C LEU A 11 -21.27 7.52 -2.37
N ALA A 12 -21.96 7.94 -3.43
CA ALA A 12 -22.15 7.12 -4.64
C ALA A 12 -22.70 5.69 -4.38
N ALA A 13 -23.25 5.43 -3.19
CA ALA A 13 -23.86 4.14 -2.84
C ALA A 13 -25.02 3.79 -3.79
N ASP A 14 -25.70 4.80 -4.32
CA ASP A 14 -26.77 4.67 -5.32
C ASP A 14 -26.31 4.07 -6.65
N LEU A 15 -25.01 4.10 -6.95
CA LEU A 15 -24.46 3.54 -8.19
C LEU A 15 -24.15 2.03 -8.10
N TRP A 16 -24.16 1.46 -6.89
CA TRP A 16 -23.93 0.03 -6.66
C TRP A 16 -25.23 -0.76 -6.77
N SER A 17 -25.13 -2.05 -7.05
CA SER A 17 -26.28 -2.95 -7.10
C SER A 17 -27.08 -2.93 -5.79
N GLU A 18 -28.39 -3.15 -5.88
CA GLU A 18 -29.35 -2.97 -4.78
C GLU A 18 -28.98 -3.78 -3.52
N ASN A 19 -28.37 -4.96 -3.69
CA ASN A 19 -27.91 -5.81 -2.59
C ASN A 19 -26.68 -5.26 -1.84
N LEU A 20 -25.88 -4.37 -2.46
CA LEU A 20 -24.66 -3.80 -1.87
C LEU A 20 -24.89 -2.44 -1.23
N GLN A 21 -25.89 -1.67 -1.70
CA GLN A 21 -26.15 -0.34 -1.16
C GLN A 21 -26.40 -0.32 0.36
N PRO A 22 -27.17 -1.27 0.94
CA PRO A 22 -27.37 -1.31 2.39
C PRO A 22 -26.07 -1.49 3.16
N LEU A 23 -25.15 -2.30 2.65
CA LEU A 23 -23.84 -2.53 3.28
C LEU A 23 -23.01 -1.25 3.31
N ILE A 24 -22.93 -0.54 2.17
CA ILE A 24 -22.19 0.73 2.06
C ILE A 24 -22.81 1.79 2.99
N LYS A 25 -24.15 1.88 3.02
CA LYS A 25 -24.88 2.84 3.87
C LYS A 25 -24.78 2.50 5.36
N ALA A 26 -24.59 1.24 5.73
CA ALA A 26 -24.40 0.84 7.13
C ALA A 26 -23.01 1.25 7.65
N CYS A 27 -21.98 1.20 6.80
CA CYS A 27 -20.62 1.58 7.18
C CYS A 27 -20.39 3.09 7.22
N ALA A 28 -21.11 3.84 6.39
CA ALA A 28 -21.00 5.28 6.34
C ALA A 28 -22.15 5.94 7.10
N HIS A 29 -21.85 6.72 8.14
CA HIS A 29 -22.81 7.62 8.81
C HIS A 29 -23.19 8.79 7.88
N SER A 30 -23.85 8.47 6.78
CA SER A 30 -23.98 9.29 5.57
C SER A 30 -24.73 10.61 5.77
N HIS A 31 -25.52 10.71 6.83
CA HIS A 31 -26.38 11.86 7.09
C HIS A 31 -25.61 13.09 7.58
N ASP A 32 -24.39 12.91 8.10
CA ASP A 32 -23.64 13.97 8.77
C ASP A 32 -22.22 14.18 8.21
N LEU A 33 -22.00 13.80 6.94
CA LEU A 33 -20.70 14.00 6.31
C LEU A 33 -20.34 15.49 6.27
N GLN A 34 -19.20 15.79 6.86
CA GLN A 34 -18.63 17.13 6.81
C GLN A 34 -18.11 17.43 5.41
N GLN A 35 -18.02 18.72 5.07
CA GLN A 35 -17.60 19.14 3.73
C GLN A 35 -16.22 18.59 3.31
N TRP A 36 -15.30 18.42 4.26
CA TRP A 36 -13.98 17.87 4.00
C TRP A 36 -14.00 16.35 3.76
N GLU A 37 -15.03 15.64 4.23
CA GLU A 37 -15.23 14.20 4.00
C GLU A 37 -15.86 13.93 2.63
N CYS A 38 -16.41 14.94 1.97
CA CYS A 38 -16.96 14.81 0.63
C CYS A 38 -15.87 15.03 -0.43
N PHE A 39 -15.50 13.98 -1.17
CA PHE A 39 -14.47 14.07 -2.19
C PHE A 39 -14.91 15.00 -3.35
N PRO A 40 -14.07 15.95 -3.80
CA PRO A 40 -14.47 16.91 -4.82
C PRO A 40 -14.79 16.28 -6.17
N THR A 41 -15.76 16.86 -6.87
CA THR A 41 -16.17 16.41 -8.21
C THR A 41 -15.53 17.18 -9.37
N SER A 42 -14.78 18.25 -9.08
CA SER A 42 -14.13 19.11 -10.07
C SER A 42 -12.77 19.63 -9.60
N LEU A 43 -11.92 20.04 -10.55
CA LEU A 43 -10.61 20.62 -10.23
C LEU A 43 -10.72 21.92 -9.42
N THR A 44 -11.71 22.76 -9.70
CA THR A 44 -11.96 24.00 -8.97
C THR A 44 -12.24 23.73 -7.49
N HIS A 45 -13.01 22.67 -7.19
CA HIS A 45 -13.27 22.25 -5.82
C HIS A 45 -12.04 21.59 -5.18
N MET A 46 -11.28 20.76 -5.93
CA MET A 46 -10.02 20.18 -5.44
C MET A 46 -9.04 21.25 -4.94
N VAL A 47 -8.91 22.39 -5.64
CA VAL A 47 -8.02 23.50 -5.23
C VAL A 47 -8.41 24.11 -3.88
N LYS A 48 -9.71 24.13 -3.54
CA LYS A 48 -10.19 24.62 -2.25
C LYS A 48 -10.04 23.57 -1.15
N TRP A 49 -10.21 22.30 -1.52
CA TRP A 49 -10.31 21.17 -0.59
C TRP A 49 -8.95 20.59 -0.20
N ALA A 50 -8.00 20.46 -1.14
CA ALA A 50 -6.70 19.84 -0.92
C ALA A 50 -5.53 20.72 -1.38
N SER A 51 -4.35 20.39 -0.87
CA SER A 51 -3.05 20.91 -1.30
C SER A 51 -2.10 19.75 -1.60
N VAL A 52 -0.99 20.04 -2.28
CA VAL A 52 0.15 19.13 -2.36
C VAL A 52 1.33 19.81 -1.67
N THR A 53 1.97 19.10 -0.74
CA THR A 53 3.10 19.62 0.04
C THR A 53 4.23 18.61 0.10
N CYS A 54 5.41 19.06 0.54
CA CYS A 54 6.54 18.18 0.76
C CYS A 54 6.32 17.30 2.01
N HIS A 55 6.67 16.02 1.90
CA HIS A 55 6.64 15.07 3.00
C HIS A 55 7.87 15.30 3.89
N PRO A 56 7.70 15.82 5.13
CA PRO A 56 8.83 16.31 5.92
C PRO A 56 9.82 15.20 6.30
N THR A 57 9.33 13.97 6.44
CA THR A 57 10.11 12.82 6.89
C THR A 57 10.44 11.79 5.78
N CYS A 58 10.04 12.03 4.52
CA CYS A 58 10.27 11.05 3.45
C CYS A 58 11.68 11.20 2.87
N SER A 59 12.52 10.17 3.01
CA SER A 59 13.85 10.15 2.38
C SER A 59 13.85 9.93 0.88
N ASP A 60 12.84 9.24 0.38
CA ASP A 60 12.73 8.99 -1.04
C ASP A 60 12.32 10.29 -1.72
N ARG A 61 13.30 10.99 -2.29
CA ARG A 61 13.07 12.24 -3.01
C ARG A 61 12.02 12.11 -4.10
N ARG A 62 11.86 10.92 -4.69
CA ARG A 62 10.82 10.64 -5.69
C ARG A 62 9.43 10.64 -5.08
N ARG A 63 9.30 10.31 -3.79
CA ARG A 63 8.06 10.23 -3.00
C ARG A 63 7.95 11.35 -1.98
N SER A 64 8.60 12.48 -2.25
CA SER A 64 8.72 13.59 -1.32
C SER A 64 7.46 14.47 -1.27
N HIS A 65 6.35 14.05 -1.86
CA HIS A 65 5.12 14.84 -1.94
C HIS A 65 3.93 14.05 -1.43
N LEU A 66 3.04 14.74 -0.71
CA LEU A 66 1.76 14.20 -0.25
C LEU A 66 0.63 15.15 -0.59
N MET A 67 -0.54 14.57 -0.88
CA MET A 67 -1.79 15.32 -0.95
C MET A 67 -2.35 15.46 0.47
N VAL A 68 -2.68 16.68 0.89
CA VAL A 68 -3.19 16.99 2.24
C VAL A 68 -4.49 17.77 2.20
N TYR A 69 -5.33 17.60 3.21
CA TYR A 69 -6.50 18.44 3.41
C TYR A 69 -6.08 19.89 3.68
N LYS A 70 -6.73 20.87 3.02
CA LYS A 70 -6.55 22.31 3.32
C LYS A 70 -7.47 22.78 4.43
N THR A 71 -8.71 22.34 4.38
CA THR A 71 -9.76 22.74 5.30
C THR A 71 -10.10 21.56 6.18
N LEU A 72 -9.61 21.57 7.42
CA LEU A 72 -10.12 20.69 8.46
C LEU A 72 -11.11 21.47 9.33
N PRO A 73 -12.19 20.84 9.80
CA PRO A 73 -13.21 21.51 10.59
C PRO A 73 -12.76 21.81 12.01
N ILE A 74 -11.72 21.12 12.49
CA ILE A 74 -11.18 21.27 13.84
C ILE A 74 -9.79 21.92 13.69
N PRO A 75 -9.45 22.94 14.51
CA PRO A 75 -8.08 23.41 14.59
C PRO A 75 -7.22 22.27 15.11
N GLY A 76 -6.64 21.52 14.18
CA GLY A 76 -5.62 20.53 14.48
C GLY A 76 -4.41 21.22 15.12
N PRO A 77 -3.58 20.47 15.86
CA PRO A 77 -2.27 20.96 16.26
C PRO A 77 -1.54 21.62 15.09
N SER A 78 -1.08 22.86 15.30
CA SER A 78 -0.35 23.61 14.29
C SER A 78 0.84 22.81 13.77
N GLY A 79 1.03 22.78 12.46
CA GLY A 79 2.13 22.08 11.80
C GLY A 79 1.92 20.60 11.54
N VAL A 80 0.77 20.02 11.92
CA VAL A 80 0.43 18.64 11.54
C VAL A 80 -0.16 18.60 10.13
N LEU A 81 0.38 17.73 9.31
CA LEU A 81 -0.14 17.44 7.97
C LEU A 81 -1.14 16.30 8.05
N TYR A 82 -2.26 16.44 7.36
CA TYR A 82 -3.31 15.43 7.29
C TYR A 82 -3.41 14.91 5.86
N PRO A 83 -2.77 13.78 5.54
CA PRO A 83 -2.85 13.18 4.21
C PRO A 83 -4.30 12.95 3.79
N VAL A 84 -4.59 13.17 2.51
CA VAL A 84 -5.88 12.82 1.93
C VAL A 84 -5.98 11.31 1.81
N SER A 85 -6.96 10.75 2.50
CA SER A 85 -7.39 9.37 2.36
C SER A 85 -8.80 9.28 1.74
N VAL A 86 -9.06 8.21 0.98
CA VAL A 86 -10.31 7.97 0.24
C VAL A 86 -10.86 6.58 0.53
N HIS A 87 -12.18 6.48 0.68
CA HIS A 87 -12.90 5.20 0.74
C HIS A 87 -13.17 4.68 -0.68
N LEU A 88 -12.73 3.46 -0.93
CA LEU A 88 -12.93 2.75 -2.18
C LEU A 88 -13.68 1.45 -1.93
N TYR A 89 -14.68 1.19 -2.77
CA TYR A 89 -15.46 -0.04 -2.71
C TYR A 89 -15.16 -0.91 -3.93
N GLY A 90 -15.15 -2.23 -3.75
CA GLY A 90 -14.97 -3.14 -4.87
C GLY A 90 -14.81 -4.59 -4.45
N PHE A 91 -14.63 -5.45 -5.44
CA PHE A 91 -14.41 -6.88 -5.25
C PHE A 91 -12.92 -7.19 -5.27
N LEU A 92 -12.45 -7.95 -4.29
CA LEU A 92 -11.06 -8.33 -4.15
C LEU A 92 -10.64 -9.28 -5.28
N GLU A 93 -9.62 -8.94 -6.07
CA GLU A 93 -9.16 -9.79 -7.18
C GLU A 93 -7.88 -10.58 -6.83
N ARG A 94 -6.86 -9.86 -6.37
CA ARG A 94 -5.54 -10.40 -6.00
C ARG A 94 -5.07 -9.67 -4.78
N PHE A 95 -4.41 -10.36 -3.87
CA PHE A 95 -3.87 -9.75 -2.67
C PHE A 95 -2.70 -10.55 -2.08
N SER A 96 -1.82 -9.82 -1.41
CA SER A 96 -0.72 -10.29 -0.57
C SER A 96 -0.61 -9.26 0.54
N VAL A 97 -1.42 -9.42 1.58
CA VAL A 97 -1.63 -8.43 2.65
C VAL A 97 -1.27 -8.93 4.04
N GLY A 98 -0.72 -10.15 4.15
CA GLY A 98 -0.13 -10.62 5.40
C GLY A 98 0.97 -9.68 5.88
N ASP A 99 1.37 -9.80 7.15
CA ASP A 99 2.24 -8.85 7.86
C ASP A 99 3.53 -8.46 7.12
N PHE A 100 4.07 -9.39 6.34
CA PHE A 100 5.30 -9.23 5.57
C PHE A 100 5.11 -9.17 4.05
N GLY A 101 3.85 -9.15 3.58
CA GLY A 101 3.53 -9.06 2.16
C GLY A 101 4.25 -10.11 1.31
N ASN A 102 5.04 -9.66 0.34
CA ASN A 102 5.86 -10.52 -0.53
C ASN A 102 7.30 -10.75 -0.04
N TRP A 103 7.65 -10.37 1.19
CA TRP A 103 8.98 -10.59 1.74
C TRP A 103 9.21 -12.07 2.06
N ASP A 104 10.36 -12.58 1.66
CA ASP A 104 10.76 -13.98 1.79
C ASP A 104 11.75 -14.22 2.94
N GLY A 105 11.99 -13.21 3.79
CA GLY A 105 13.00 -13.25 4.84
C GLY A 105 14.39 -12.76 4.42
N ASP A 106 14.62 -12.47 3.13
CA ASP A 106 15.90 -11.93 2.66
C ASP A 106 16.02 -10.45 3.01
N CYS A 107 16.90 -10.13 3.96
CA CYS A 107 17.17 -8.76 4.41
C CYS A 107 17.62 -7.82 3.28
N THR A 108 18.25 -8.35 2.21
CA THR A 108 18.67 -7.54 1.06
C THR A 108 17.48 -7.04 0.24
N LYS A 109 16.33 -7.73 0.33
CA LYS A 109 15.08 -7.41 -0.37
C LYS A 109 14.10 -6.57 0.45
N ALA A 110 14.45 -6.18 1.67
CA ALA A 110 13.57 -5.38 2.54
C ALA A 110 13.05 -4.10 1.87
N ALA A 111 13.87 -3.45 1.03
CA ALA A 111 13.48 -2.25 0.28
C ALA A 111 12.32 -2.48 -0.71
N CYS A 112 12.18 -3.71 -1.20
CA CYS A 112 11.22 -4.12 -2.22
C CYS A 112 10.01 -4.86 -1.63
N ALA A 113 10.03 -5.12 -0.32
CA ALA A 113 8.95 -5.80 0.37
C ALA A 113 7.69 -4.92 0.39
N ILE A 114 6.62 -5.44 -0.19
CA ILE A 114 5.34 -4.76 -0.32
C ILE A 114 4.20 -5.69 0.06
N GLN A 115 3.22 -5.13 0.75
CA GLN A 115 1.86 -5.63 0.75
C GLN A 115 1.17 -5.05 -0.48
N SER A 116 0.38 -5.86 -1.17
CA SER A 116 -0.31 -5.42 -2.37
C SER A 116 -1.70 -6.01 -2.47
N LEU A 117 -2.62 -5.29 -3.11
CA LEU A 117 -3.93 -5.80 -3.45
C LEU A 117 -4.47 -5.12 -4.71
N SER A 118 -5.46 -5.74 -5.33
CA SER A 118 -6.25 -5.14 -6.39
C SER A 118 -7.72 -5.41 -6.21
N ILE A 119 -8.54 -4.40 -6.49
CA ILE A 119 -9.99 -4.50 -6.53
C ILE A 119 -10.53 -4.15 -7.93
N SER A 120 -11.71 -4.65 -8.24
CA SER A 120 -12.47 -4.29 -9.44
C SER A 120 -13.96 -4.11 -9.17
N GLY A 121 -14.68 -3.54 -10.14
CA GLY A 121 -16.12 -3.33 -10.05
C GLY A 121 -16.97 -4.55 -10.45
N VAL A 122 -16.36 -5.56 -11.10
CA VAL A 122 -17.05 -6.69 -11.75
C VAL A 122 -18.21 -6.17 -12.63
N ASP A 123 -19.47 -6.37 -12.23
CA ASP A 123 -20.66 -5.99 -12.99
C ASP A 123 -21.20 -4.58 -12.64
N ASN A 124 -20.57 -3.89 -11.67
CA ASN A 124 -20.98 -2.56 -11.21
C ASN A 124 -20.28 -1.44 -12.01
N ALA A 125 -20.40 -1.46 -13.33
CA ALA A 125 -19.64 -0.56 -14.22
C ALA A 125 -19.84 0.94 -13.94
N GLY A 126 -21.06 1.34 -13.53
CA GLY A 126 -21.39 2.73 -13.19
C GLY A 126 -20.67 3.22 -11.95
N ALA A 127 -20.84 2.52 -10.82
CA ALA A 127 -20.11 2.81 -9.59
C ALA A 127 -18.60 2.79 -9.81
N TRP A 128 -18.11 1.75 -10.50
CA TRP A 128 -16.68 1.59 -10.75
C TRP A 128 -16.10 2.74 -11.57
N ARG A 129 -16.77 3.16 -12.64
CA ARG A 129 -16.36 4.31 -13.45
C ARG A 129 -16.30 5.58 -12.61
N ASN A 130 -17.31 5.83 -11.76
CA ASN A 130 -17.31 7.00 -10.88
C ASN A 130 -16.05 7.00 -9.99
N GLN A 131 -15.68 5.88 -9.37
CA GLN A 131 -14.46 5.82 -8.55
C GLN A 131 -13.20 6.13 -9.34
N LEU A 132 -13.05 5.54 -10.53
CA LEU A 132 -11.90 5.75 -11.40
C LEU A 132 -11.80 7.22 -11.85
N GLU A 133 -12.92 7.85 -12.18
CA GLU A 133 -12.96 9.27 -12.56
C GLU A 133 -12.53 10.18 -11.40
N ARG A 134 -12.98 9.91 -10.16
CA ARG A 134 -12.54 10.68 -8.97
C ARG A 134 -11.06 10.50 -8.67
N LEU A 135 -10.53 9.29 -8.78
CA LEU A 135 -9.10 9.04 -8.59
C LEU A 135 -8.24 9.72 -9.66
N ASN A 136 -8.67 9.69 -10.93
CA ASN A 136 -7.98 10.40 -12.01
C ASN A 136 -8.11 11.93 -11.91
N LEU A 137 -9.20 12.44 -11.32
CA LEU A 137 -9.33 13.85 -10.96
C LEU A 137 -8.26 14.26 -9.94
N ALA A 138 -8.04 13.48 -8.89
CA ALA A 138 -6.95 13.71 -7.94
C ALA A 138 -5.56 13.65 -8.60
N ALA A 139 -5.32 12.68 -9.48
CA ALA A 139 -4.06 12.60 -10.21
C ALA A 139 -3.82 13.84 -11.10
N THR A 140 -4.86 14.30 -11.80
CA THR A 140 -4.81 15.52 -12.62
C THR A 140 -4.57 16.76 -11.77
N PHE A 141 -5.23 16.84 -10.61
CA PHE A 141 -5.01 17.90 -9.63
C PHE A 141 -3.55 17.94 -9.15
N ALA A 142 -3.01 16.81 -8.71
CA ALA A 142 -1.62 16.73 -8.24
C ALA A 142 -0.61 17.13 -9.33
N SER A 143 -0.82 16.65 -10.56
CA SER A 143 0.00 17.02 -11.71
C SER A 143 0.00 18.54 -11.97
N ARG A 144 -1.16 19.19 -11.91
CA ARG A 144 -1.28 20.64 -12.11
C ARG A 144 -0.63 21.46 -11.00
N ILE A 145 -0.79 21.04 -9.74
CA ILE A 145 -0.18 21.73 -8.59
C ILE A 145 1.34 21.60 -8.63
N LEU A 146 1.86 20.41 -8.91
CA LEU A 146 3.30 20.14 -9.00
C LEU A 146 3.93 20.68 -10.30
N LYS A 147 3.12 21.03 -11.30
CA LYS A 147 3.56 21.37 -12.66
C LYS A 147 4.41 20.27 -13.30
N ILE A 148 4.09 19.02 -12.99
CA ILE A 148 4.77 17.82 -13.54
C ILE A 148 3.78 17.09 -14.44
N PRO A 149 4.14 16.77 -15.70
CA PRO A 149 3.24 16.10 -16.63
C PRO A 149 2.72 14.75 -16.11
N LEU A 150 1.43 14.49 -16.32
CA LEU A 150 0.80 13.18 -16.14
C LEU A 150 0.68 12.50 -17.50
N PRO A 151 1.48 11.46 -17.80
CA PRO A 151 1.64 10.95 -19.16
C PRO A 151 0.40 10.22 -19.69
N ALA A 152 -0.43 9.68 -18.80
CA ALA A 152 -1.65 8.96 -19.15
C ALA A 152 -2.64 8.93 -17.98
N ILE A 153 -3.88 8.51 -18.27
CA ILE A 153 -4.86 8.10 -17.25
C ILE A 153 -4.25 7.01 -16.37
N GLN A 154 -4.24 7.25 -15.06
CA GLN A 154 -3.57 6.41 -14.05
C GLN A 154 -4.43 5.21 -13.67
N PHE A 155 -5.73 5.43 -13.44
CA PHE A 155 -6.66 4.40 -12.98
C PHE A 155 -7.63 4.04 -14.12
N ARG A 156 -7.65 2.78 -14.56
CA ARG A 156 -8.41 2.37 -15.77
C ARG A 156 -9.41 1.24 -15.56
N ARG A 157 -8.93 0.03 -15.27
CA ARG A 157 -9.78 -1.18 -15.23
C ARG A 157 -9.83 -1.80 -13.85
N HIS A 158 -8.68 -1.88 -13.19
CA HIS A 158 -8.52 -2.30 -11.81
C HIS A 158 -7.87 -1.16 -11.03
N ILE A 159 -8.12 -1.12 -9.73
CA ILE A 159 -7.38 -0.27 -8.81
C ILE A 159 -6.37 -1.17 -8.10
N HIS A 160 -5.09 -0.89 -8.32
CA HIS A 160 -4.00 -1.57 -7.61
C HIS A 160 -3.49 -0.67 -6.49
N MET A 161 -3.27 -1.28 -5.33
CA MET A 161 -2.80 -0.62 -4.12
C MET A 161 -1.58 -1.36 -3.57
N GLN A 162 -0.65 -0.60 -3.01
CA GLN A 162 0.58 -1.14 -2.43
C GLN A 162 0.98 -0.37 -1.18
N ARG A 163 1.47 -1.10 -0.18
CA ARG A 163 2.02 -0.55 1.07
C ARG A 163 3.41 -1.16 1.27
N LYS A 164 4.41 -0.33 1.52
CA LYS A 164 5.74 -0.86 1.88
C LYS A 164 5.64 -1.61 3.21
N VAL A 165 6.28 -2.76 3.30
CA VAL A 165 6.39 -3.52 4.56
C VAL A 165 7.43 -2.87 5.46
N PHE A 166 8.54 -2.40 4.87
CA PHE A 166 9.62 -1.75 5.60
C PHE A 166 9.85 -0.33 5.10
N THR A 167 10.18 0.57 6.02
CA THR A 167 10.72 1.90 5.73
C THR A 167 12.12 2.03 6.31
N LYS A 168 12.92 2.92 5.73
CA LYS A 168 14.27 3.17 6.24
C LYS A 168 14.17 4.22 7.34
N ALA A 169 14.49 3.84 8.57
CA ALA A 169 14.58 4.76 9.69
C ALA A 169 15.67 5.80 9.40
N HIS A 170 15.39 7.06 9.73
CA HIS A 170 16.42 8.08 9.82
C HIS A 170 17.11 7.99 11.18
N HIS A 171 18.35 8.46 11.24
CA HIS A 171 19.09 8.66 12.49
C HIS A 171 18.42 9.77 13.32
N THR A 172 17.15 9.59 13.68
CA THR A 172 16.49 10.32 14.73
C THR A 172 16.76 9.55 16.01
N THR A 173 17.45 10.19 16.93
CA THR A 173 17.86 9.74 18.27
C THR A 173 16.68 9.39 19.20
N ALA A 174 15.48 9.20 18.65
CA ALA A 174 14.28 8.91 19.41
C ALA A 174 14.16 7.40 19.67
N ALA A 175 13.83 7.07 20.92
CA ALA A 175 13.75 5.73 21.45
C ALA A 175 13.06 4.75 20.49
N HIS A 176 13.80 3.72 20.08
CA HIS A 176 13.30 2.62 19.26
C HIS A 176 12.07 2.00 19.92
N THR A 177 10.91 2.15 19.28
CA THR A 177 9.81 1.21 19.51
C THR A 177 10.28 -0.09 18.89
N ASN A 178 10.92 -0.94 19.70
CA ASN A 178 11.24 -2.28 19.26
C ASN A 178 9.93 -2.90 18.76
N PRO A 179 9.90 -3.56 17.59
CA PRO A 179 8.76 -4.39 17.24
C PRO A 179 8.50 -5.31 18.44
N PRO A 180 7.25 -5.70 18.73
CA PRO A 180 6.98 -6.65 19.79
C PRO A 180 7.83 -7.88 19.51
N VAL A 181 8.96 -8.00 20.20
CA VAL A 181 9.79 -9.19 20.18
C VAL A 181 8.96 -10.16 20.99
N ASN A 182 8.04 -10.81 20.30
CA ASN A 182 7.15 -11.77 20.88
C ASN A 182 8.01 -13.01 21.14
N ASN A 183 8.78 -12.97 22.24
CA ASN A 183 9.63 -14.03 22.79
C ASN A 183 8.82 -15.27 23.23
N SER A 184 7.60 -15.43 22.72
CA SER A 184 6.85 -16.66 22.84
C SER A 184 7.57 -17.75 22.03
N PRO A 185 7.81 -18.94 22.60
CA PRO A 185 8.45 -20.07 21.91
C PRO A 185 7.67 -20.55 20.66
N GLN A 186 6.47 -20.05 20.42
CA GLN A 186 5.66 -20.32 19.22
C GLN A 186 6.10 -19.52 17.98
N ASN A 187 6.95 -18.49 18.13
CA ASN A 187 7.37 -17.61 17.04
C ASN A 187 8.79 -17.89 16.50
N THR A 188 9.38 -19.03 16.84
CA THR A 188 10.70 -19.47 16.35
C THR A 188 10.79 -19.58 14.82
N HIS A 189 9.65 -19.60 14.13
CA HIS A 189 9.57 -19.64 12.66
C HIS A 189 9.45 -18.27 11.99
N LEU A 190 9.36 -17.16 12.74
CA LEU A 190 9.33 -15.84 12.14
C LEU A 190 10.73 -15.49 11.58
N PRO A 191 10.83 -15.03 10.32
CA PRO A 191 12.10 -14.61 9.75
C PRO A 191 12.69 -13.49 10.61
N LYS A 192 14.00 -13.53 10.81
CA LYS A 192 14.72 -12.46 11.50
C LYS A 192 14.46 -11.16 10.73
N LEU A 193 13.84 -10.19 11.39
CA LEU A 193 13.56 -8.88 10.79
C LEU A 193 14.85 -8.25 10.27
N PRO A 194 14.79 -7.46 9.19
CA PRO A 194 15.99 -6.81 8.67
C PRO A 194 16.55 -5.87 9.74
N ASP A 195 17.86 -5.93 9.95
CA ASP A 195 18.54 -5.07 10.90
C ASP A 195 18.49 -3.59 10.45
N TYR A 196 18.96 -2.69 11.32
CA TYR A 196 19.13 -1.27 11.01
C TYR A 196 19.75 -1.09 9.61
N PRO A 197 19.18 -0.24 8.74
CA PRO A 197 18.27 0.87 9.03
C PRO A 197 16.79 0.60 8.76
N TRP A 198 16.36 -0.65 8.63
CA TRP A 198 14.97 -0.95 8.31
C TRP A 198 14.05 -0.94 9.54
N GLN A 199 12.85 -0.40 9.37
CA GLN A 199 11.77 -0.40 10.34
C GLN A 199 10.54 -1.04 9.70
N TRP A 200 9.94 -2.00 10.38
CA TRP A 200 8.66 -2.58 9.96
C TRP A 200 7.54 -1.56 10.15
N ASN A 201 6.71 -1.38 9.12
CA ASN A 201 5.59 -0.44 9.14
C ASN A 201 4.39 -0.94 9.96
N GLY A 202 4.48 -2.14 10.56
CA GLY A 202 3.40 -2.77 11.32
C GLY A 202 2.38 -3.49 10.43
N PRO A 203 1.42 -4.20 11.04
CA PRO A 203 0.40 -4.94 10.31
C PRO A 203 -0.51 -4.00 9.51
N LEU A 204 -1.16 -4.54 8.48
CA LEU A 204 -2.26 -3.85 7.81
C LEU A 204 -3.55 -4.16 8.59
N GLU A 205 -4.36 -3.16 8.88
CA GLU A 205 -5.62 -3.38 9.59
C GLU A 205 -6.65 -4.04 8.65
N ILE A 206 -7.11 -5.24 9.01
CA ILE A 206 -8.10 -6.01 8.27
C ILE A 206 -9.27 -6.28 9.19
N LEU A 207 -10.44 -5.80 8.79
CA LEU A 207 -11.66 -5.80 9.58
C LEU A 207 -12.78 -6.52 8.81
N GLU A 208 -13.81 -6.92 9.52
CA GLU A 208 -15.06 -7.45 8.99
C GLU A 208 -16.25 -6.71 9.59
N CYS A 209 -17.23 -6.39 8.76
CA CYS A 209 -18.56 -5.97 9.19
C CYS A 209 -19.44 -7.21 9.37
N ASN A 210 -19.77 -7.53 10.61
CA ASN A 210 -20.64 -8.66 10.95
C ASN A 210 -22.11 -8.36 10.60
N GLU A 211 -22.96 -9.40 10.58
CA GLU A 211 -24.40 -9.27 10.30
C GLU A 211 -25.16 -8.34 11.25
N ASN A 212 -24.69 -8.23 12.49
CA ASN A 212 -25.23 -7.32 13.50
C ASN A 212 -24.73 -5.86 13.35
N GLY A 213 -23.95 -5.56 12.30
CA GLY A 213 -23.36 -4.25 12.03
C GLY A 213 -22.11 -3.93 12.87
N THR A 214 -21.65 -4.86 13.72
CA THR A 214 -20.41 -4.66 14.49
C THR A 214 -19.18 -4.88 13.62
N ILE A 215 -18.15 -4.06 13.81
CA ILE A 215 -16.86 -4.18 13.11
C ILE A 215 -15.85 -4.88 14.03
N SER A 216 -15.20 -5.92 13.54
CA SER A 216 -14.20 -6.69 14.28
C SER A 216 -12.96 -6.99 13.44
N PRO A 217 -11.75 -7.08 14.04
CA PRO A 217 -10.56 -7.48 13.33
C PRO A 217 -10.62 -8.94 12.88
N ILE A 218 -10.07 -9.22 11.69
CA ILE A 218 -9.95 -10.57 11.13
C ILE A 218 -8.53 -10.82 10.61
N HIS A 219 -8.14 -12.08 10.50
CA HIS A 219 -6.87 -12.49 9.92
C HIS A 219 -6.97 -12.53 8.38
N GLU A 220 -5.89 -12.18 7.65
CA GLU A 220 -5.90 -12.14 6.18
C GLU A 220 -6.26 -13.47 5.51
N VAL A 221 -6.06 -14.60 6.19
CA VAL A 221 -6.43 -15.94 5.68
C VAL A 221 -7.93 -16.10 5.49
N LEU A 222 -8.74 -15.25 6.13
CA LEU A 222 -10.18 -15.24 5.97
C LEU A 222 -10.62 -14.48 4.71
N LEU A 223 -9.78 -13.61 4.15
CA LEU A 223 -10.08 -12.92 2.90
C LEU A 223 -10.09 -13.89 1.72
N SER A 224 -11.01 -13.68 0.80
CA SER A 224 -11.14 -14.46 -0.42
C SER A 224 -11.26 -13.57 -1.65
N ARG A 225 -10.81 -14.09 -2.80
CA ARG A 225 -11.09 -13.47 -4.08
C ARG A 225 -12.60 -13.40 -4.28
N GLY A 226 -13.10 -12.22 -4.65
CA GLY A 226 -14.52 -11.94 -4.81
C GLY A 226 -15.21 -11.40 -3.57
N ASP A 227 -14.51 -11.27 -2.43
CA ASP A 227 -15.06 -10.57 -1.27
C ASP A 227 -15.33 -9.11 -1.66
N PHE A 228 -16.50 -8.60 -1.26
CA PHE A 228 -16.81 -7.19 -1.40
C PHE A 228 -16.23 -6.44 -0.20
N VAL A 229 -15.38 -5.46 -0.49
CA VAL A 229 -14.59 -4.76 0.51
C VAL A 229 -14.73 -3.25 0.37
N GLU A 230 -14.62 -2.56 1.50
CA GLU A 230 -14.28 -1.15 1.62
C GLU A 230 -12.79 -1.02 1.95
N ILE A 231 -12.10 -0.08 1.31
CA ILE A 231 -10.67 0.14 1.49
C ILE A 231 -10.42 1.61 1.73
N ASP A 232 -9.73 1.93 2.83
CA ASP A 232 -9.16 3.26 3.05
C ASP A 232 -7.77 3.32 2.39
N ALA A 233 -7.60 4.28 1.48
CA ALA A 233 -6.38 4.44 0.72
C ALA A 233 -5.90 5.90 0.67
N GLU A 234 -4.60 6.10 0.78
CA GLU A 234 -3.95 7.40 0.60
C GLU A 234 -3.26 7.50 -0.77
N PHE A 235 -3.13 8.72 -1.30
CA PHE A 235 -2.39 8.98 -2.53
C PHE A 235 -0.87 8.99 -2.29
N ASP A 236 -0.15 8.19 -3.07
CA ASP A 236 1.31 8.11 -3.08
C ASP A 236 1.82 8.71 -4.40
N LEU A 237 2.35 9.94 -4.30
CA LEU A 237 2.80 10.74 -5.44
C LEU A 237 4.27 10.47 -5.72
N VAL A 238 4.57 9.93 -6.90
CA VAL A 238 5.92 9.51 -7.29
C VAL A 238 6.39 10.26 -8.52
N ILE A 239 7.46 11.05 -8.37
CA ILE A 239 8.13 11.71 -9.49
C ILE A 239 9.15 10.74 -10.09
N VAL A 240 8.95 10.38 -11.36
CA VAL A 240 9.84 9.53 -12.12
C VAL A 240 10.64 10.38 -13.10
N CYS A 241 11.96 10.27 -13.05
CA CYS A 241 12.86 10.85 -14.04
C CYS A 241 13.31 9.75 -15.02
N THR A 242 13.08 9.98 -16.30
CA THR A 242 13.51 9.07 -17.37
C THR A 242 14.97 9.31 -17.76
N HIS A 243 15.58 8.39 -18.52
CA HIS A 243 16.93 8.56 -19.05
C HIS A 243 17.10 9.83 -19.91
N ALA A 244 16.01 10.29 -20.55
CA ALA A 244 15.99 11.53 -21.33
C ALA A 244 15.82 12.79 -20.46
N MET A 245 16.03 12.69 -19.14
CA MET A 245 15.83 13.76 -18.15
C MET A 245 14.41 14.34 -18.15
N ARG A 246 13.43 13.64 -18.72
CA ARG A 246 12.02 14.02 -18.64
C ARG A 246 11.44 13.51 -17.33
N THR A 247 10.82 14.41 -16.58
CA THR A 247 10.08 14.10 -15.36
C THR A 247 8.61 13.87 -15.66
N HIS A 248 8.03 12.87 -15.01
CA HIS A 248 6.59 12.64 -15.05
C HIS A 248 6.09 12.20 -13.68
N LEU A 249 4.81 12.44 -13.42
CA LEU A 249 4.14 12.05 -12.20
C LEU A 249 3.50 10.67 -12.41
N CYS A 250 3.73 9.77 -11.46
CA CYS A 250 2.96 8.55 -11.28
C CYS A 250 2.19 8.69 -9.97
N VAL A 251 0.92 8.31 -9.98
CA VAL A 251 0.06 8.36 -8.80
C VAL A 251 -0.34 6.95 -8.42
N PHE A 252 0.13 6.49 -7.26
CA PHE A 252 -0.24 5.22 -6.68
C PHE A 252 -1.18 5.42 -5.50
N LEU A 253 -1.70 4.32 -4.99
CA LEU A 253 -2.51 4.29 -3.78
C LEU A 253 -1.87 3.38 -2.75
N THR A 254 -1.80 3.86 -1.51
CA THR A 254 -1.36 3.09 -0.36
C THR A 254 -2.56 2.70 0.49
N CYS A 255 -2.84 1.40 0.53
CA CYS A 255 -3.86 0.83 1.40
C CYS A 255 -3.50 1.05 2.87
N LYS A 256 -4.45 1.52 3.67
CA LYS A 256 -4.31 1.72 5.12
C LYS A 256 -5.14 0.73 5.91
N GLN A 257 -6.33 0.42 5.43
CA GLN A 257 -7.26 -0.49 6.07
C GLN A 257 -8.09 -1.22 5.00
N ILE A 258 -8.44 -2.47 5.29
CA ILE A 258 -9.41 -3.26 4.52
C ILE A 258 -10.57 -3.60 5.46
N LEU A 259 -11.79 -3.29 5.06
CA LEU A 259 -13.02 -3.72 5.74
C LEU A 259 -13.80 -4.65 4.81
N ARG A 260 -13.91 -5.93 5.17
CA ARG A 260 -14.77 -6.87 4.47
C ARG A 260 -16.23 -6.59 4.79
N LEU A 261 -17.01 -6.31 3.76
CA LEU A 261 -18.45 -6.04 3.84
C LEU A 261 -19.30 -7.27 3.51
N GLN A 262 -18.82 -8.11 2.59
CA GLN A 262 -19.52 -9.33 2.19
C GLN A 262 -18.52 -10.39 1.69
N MET A 263 -18.74 -11.64 2.07
CA MET A 263 -17.96 -12.78 1.59
C MET A 263 -18.36 -13.16 0.15
N ALA A 264 -17.38 -13.61 -0.65
CA ALA A 264 -17.58 -14.01 -2.06
C ALA A 264 -18.66 -15.08 -2.27
N GLN A 265 -18.80 -16.02 -1.32
CA GLN A 265 -19.75 -17.14 -1.43
C GLN A 265 -21.21 -16.67 -1.35
N ALA A 266 -21.49 -15.58 -0.64
CA ALA A 266 -22.83 -15.02 -0.53
C ALA A 266 -23.33 -14.43 -1.87
N VAL A 267 -22.41 -14.09 -2.78
CA VAL A 267 -22.73 -13.50 -4.09
C VAL A 267 -23.20 -14.55 -5.10
N GLN A 268 -22.84 -15.82 -4.91
CA GLN A 268 -23.11 -16.90 -5.88
C GLN A 268 -24.56 -17.42 -5.87
N HIS A 269 -25.36 -17.07 -4.86
CA HIS A 269 -26.77 -17.49 -4.81
C HIS A 269 -27.67 -16.73 -5.81
N SER A 270 -27.14 -15.75 -6.56
CA SER A 270 -27.94 -14.92 -7.48
C SER A 270 -27.51 -14.90 -8.95
N GLY A 271 -26.42 -15.57 -9.38
CA GLY A 271 -25.99 -15.48 -10.79
C GLY A 271 -24.96 -16.53 -11.22
N GLY A 272 -25.14 -17.05 -12.45
CA GLY A 272 -24.44 -18.21 -13.02
C GLY A 272 -22.89 -18.19 -12.98
N ARG A 273 -22.34 -19.40 -12.84
CA ARG A 273 -20.99 -19.72 -12.35
C ARG A 273 -19.90 -19.66 -13.46
N LEU A 274 -18.76 -19.05 -13.16
CA LEU A 274 -17.45 -19.43 -13.73
C LEU A 274 -16.57 -20.02 -12.61
N PRO A 275 -15.84 -21.13 -12.84
CA PRO A 275 -14.93 -21.68 -11.85
C PRO A 275 -13.70 -20.79 -11.69
N SER A 276 -13.50 -20.24 -10.48
CA SER A 276 -12.28 -19.53 -10.11
C SER A 276 -11.19 -20.52 -9.67
N PRO A 277 -9.93 -20.38 -10.13
CA PRO A 277 -8.83 -21.14 -9.57
C PRO A 277 -8.60 -20.77 -8.09
N PRO A 278 -8.10 -21.70 -7.26
CA PRO A 278 -7.82 -21.43 -5.85
C PRO A 278 -6.82 -20.29 -5.70
N THR A 279 -7.10 -19.39 -4.76
CA THR A 279 -6.17 -18.34 -4.35
C THR A 279 -4.98 -19.01 -3.67
N GLU A 280 -3.82 -19.00 -4.32
CA GLU A 280 -2.60 -19.56 -3.75
C GLU A 280 -2.09 -18.63 -2.64
N VAL A 281 -2.47 -18.94 -1.39
CA VAL A 281 -1.85 -18.33 -0.22
C VAL A 281 -0.45 -18.91 -0.11
N ARG A 282 0.54 -18.20 -0.67
CA ARG A 282 1.96 -18.55 -0.47
C ARG A 282 2.32 -18.26 0.98
N HIS A 283 2.16 -19.28 1.82
CA HIS A 283 2.84 -19.32 3.11
C HIS A 283 4.35 -19.37 2.86
N MET A 284 5.10 -18.58 3.61
CA MET A 284 6.53 -18.76 3.75
C MET A 284 6.78 -20.18 4.29
N ARG A 285 7.28 -21.10 3.45
CA ARG A 285 7.86 -22.35 3.95
C ARG A 285 9.13 -21.98 4.70
N ALA A 286 9.14 -22.16 6.02
CA ALA A 286 10.38 -22.24 6.77
C ALA A 286 11.14 -23.47 6.26
N ASN A 287 12.17 -23.27 5.44
CA ASN A 287 13.11 -24.34 5.15
C ASN A 287 13.89 -24.61 6.44
N ALA A 288 13.62 -25.74 7.09
CA ALA A 288 14.48 -26.24 8.15
C ALA A 288 15.87 -26.47 7.55
N SER A 289 16.85 -25.64 7.94
CA SER A 289 18.24 -25.94 7.68
C SER A 289 18.61 -27.15 8.51
N THR A 290 18.80 -28.30 7.87
CA THR A 290 19.43 -29.47 8.48
C THR A 290 20.84 -29.05 8.91
N GLN A 291 21.02 -28.78 10.20
CA GLN A 291 22.34 -28.75 10.83
C GLN A 291 22.81 -30.20 10.95
N ASP A 292 23.62 -30.64 9.97
CA ASP A 292 24.54 -31.75 10.19
C ASP A 292 25.83 -31.15 10.76
N HIS A 293 26.02 -31.32 12.06
CA HIS A 293 27.31 -31.22 12.73
C HIS A 293 27.56 -32.54 13.43
N ASP A 294 28.44 -33.38 12.88
CA ASP A 294 29.66 -33.77 13.58
C ASP A 294 30.58 -34.65 12.73
N VAL A 295 31.85 -34.66 13.17
CA VAL A 295 32.98 -35.55 12.82
C VAL A 295 34.09 -34.93 11.94
N LEU A 296 35.06 -34.33 12.64
CA LEU A 296 36.51 -34.36 12.33
C LEU A 296 37.03 -35.82 12.43
N PRO A 297 38.08 -36.25 11.69
CA PRO A 297 39.45 -35.77 11.96
C PRO A 297 40.50 -35.73 10.80
N LEU A 298 41.53 -34.92 11.07
CA LEU A 298 42.95 -34.93 10.65
C LEU A 298 43.38 -35.57 9.31
N SER A 299 44.14 -34.81 8.50
CA SER A 299 45.61 -34.95 8.37
C SER A 299 46.19 -33.95 7.35
N GLU A 300 47.17 -33.15 7.79
CA GLU A 300 48.23 -32.52 6.97
C GLU A 300 49.28 -33.60 6.54
N PRO A 301 50.25 -33.38 5.60
CA PRO A 301 50.92 -32.10 5.34
C PRO A 301 51.40 -31.80 3.89
N ASN A 302 51.91 -30.57 3.77
CA ASN A 302 53.15 -30.16 3.08
C ASN A 302 53.15 -29.57 1.65
N LEU A 303 53.71 -28.33 1.64
CA LEU A 303 54.83 -27.81 0.83
C LEU A 303 54.55 -26.79 -0.29
N SER A 304 55.07 -25.58 0.00
CA SER A 304 55.77 -24.63 -0.92
C SER A 304 54.90 -23.87 -1.94
N SER A 305 55.16 -22.61 -2.31
CA SER A 305 56.13 -21.57 -1.95
C SER A 305 55.75 -20.29 -2.73
N ALA A 306 56.24 -19.14 -2.24
CA ALA A 306 56.54 -17.91 -3.00
C ALA A 306 55.40 -16.95 -3.42
N THR A 307 55.33 -15.85 -2.67
CA THR A 307 55.11 -14.45 -3.15
C THR A 307 56.49 -13.77 -3.28
N PRO A 308 56.68 -12.51 -3.75
CA PRO A 308 55.84 -11.50 -4.44
C PRO A 308 56.64 -10.89 -5.66
N PRO A 309 56.52 -9.62 -6.16
CA PRO A 309 55.68 -8.46 -5.78
C PRO A 309 55.06 -7.58 -6.90
N LEU A 310 54.35 -6.56 -6.40
CA LEU A 310 53.85 -5.32 -7.00
C LEU A 310 54.67 -4.73 -8.15
N SER A 311 53.97 -4.06 -9.08
CA SER A 311 54.36 -2.72 -9.53
C SER A 311 53.16 -1.89 -9.99
N SER A 312 53.20 -0.64 -9.55
CA SER A 312 52.29 0.48 -9.69
C SER A 312 52.62 1.33 -10.93
N GLN A 313 51.88 2.44 -11.10
CA GLN A 313 52.10 3.62 -11.95
C GLN A 313 51.25 3.69 -13.24
N LEU A 314 50.76 4.83 -13.71
CA LEU A 314 50.50 6.17 -13.18
C LEU A 314 49.64 6.88 -14.23
N ALA A 315 48.81 7.81 -13.79
CA ALA A 315 48.10 8.77 -14.63
C ALA A 315 49.05 9.72 -15.37
N SER A 316 48.64 10.22 -16.53
CA SER A 316 49.12 11.49 -17.09
C SER A 316 48.04 12.14 -17.94
N THR A 317 47.52 13.23 -17.40
CA THR A 317 46.78 14.31 -18.05
C THR A 317 47.75 15.20 -18.85
N SER A 318 47.33 15.66 -20.03
CA SER A 318 47.67 17.01 -20.53
C SER A 318 46.76 17.38 -21.70
N THR A 319 45.85 18.29 -21.42
CA THR A 319 45.12 19.12 -22.38
C THR A 319 45.96 20.35 -22.71
N MET A 320 46.07 20.65 -24.00
CA MET A 320 46.08 22.02 -24.51
C MET A 320 44.70 22.30 -25.10
#